data_AF-A0A6B0S8Y7-F1
#
_entry.id   AF-A0A6B0S8Y7-F1
#
_cell.length_a   1.000
_cell.length_b   1.000
_cell.length_c   1.000
_cell.angle_alpha   90.00
_cell.angle_beta   90.00
_cell.angle_gamma   90.00
#
_symmetry.space_group_name_H-M   'P 1'
#
loop_
_entity.id
_entity.type
_entity.pdbx_description
1 polymer ?
#
loop_
_entity_poly.entity_id
_entity_poly.type
_entity_poly.pdbx_seq_one_letter_code
_entity_poly.pdbx_strand_id
1 'polypeptide(L)'
;MEPIQVFNTYSNEDDHHCNKDVDPMVSTSGEAGGEVGAVSCGMGGRRGPGHQHCWHGAWTDMGLEKVGMYIKTVTDGSVVHQDSRIQVNDLLMQMDGMNLLGVTQSFVATMLWNTKIQQLKRKLQSLEQEKGHWWVKKAQLEQSVKEKKDHMEKLEGYGGEAQGPCKAVSEHLREAQAQYQAQEHKYSKAECLIKDYQQETNFLKKKTA
;
A
#
# COMPACT_ATOMS: atom_id res chain seq x y z
N MET A 1 -44.09 35.67 -8.48
CA MET A 1 -42.63 35.56 -8.71
C MET A 1 -42.02 35.22 -7.37
N GLU A 2 -41.64 33.96 -7.19
CA GLU A 2 -40.98 33.51 -5.95
C GLU A 2 -39.46 33.55 -6.12
N PRO A 3 -38.70 33.84 -5.04
CA PRO A 3 -37.27 34.13 -5.10
C PRO A 3 -36.40 32.87 -5.25
N ILE A 4 -35.23 33.03 -5.87
CA ILE A 4 -34.26 31.96 -6.10
C ILE A 4 -33.69 31.48 -4.76
N GLN A 5 -33.77 30.17 -4.51
CA GLN A 5 -33.18 29.53 -3.33
C GLN A 5 -31.72 29.12 -3.61
N VAL A 6 -30.82 29.66 -2.79
CA VAL A 6 -29.38 29.37 -2.77
C VAL A 6 -29.10 28.41 -1.61
N PHE A 7 -28.42 27.29 -1.88
CA PHE A 7 -28.09 26.28 -0.87
C PHE A 7 -26.59 26.26 -0.56
N ASN A 8 -26.24 26.40 0.73
CA ASN A 8 -24.89 26.21 1.26
C ASN A 8 -24.62 24.74 1.59
N THR A 9 -23.37 24.28 1.48
CA THR A 9 -22.90 23.02 2.08
C THR A 9 -21.49 23.17 2.68
N TYR A 10 -21.31 22.71 3.92
CA TYR A 10 -20.05 22.25 4.56
C TYR A 10 -20.44 21.04 5.45
N SER A 11 -19.61 20.00 5.66
CA SER A 11 -18.35 20.03 6.41
C SER A 11 -17.18 19.28 5.74
N ASN A 12 -16.01 19.91 5.84
CA ASN A 12 -14.69 19.36 5.56
C ASN A 12 -14.23 18.44 6.71
N GLU A 13 -14.66 17.18 6.76
CA GLU A 13 -14.18 16.27 7.80
C GLU A 13 -13.29 15.10 7.34
N ASP A 14 -12.89 15.00 6.06
CA ASP A 14 -11.95 13.93 5.65
C ASP A 14 -10.94 14.28 4.54
N ASP A 15 -10.66 15.56 4.26
CA ASP A 15 -9.62 15.91 3.28
C ASP A 15 -8.35 16.47 3.96
N HIS A 16 -7.35 15.60 4.08
CA HIS A 16 -5.99 15.95 4.48
C HIS A 16 -5.29 16.74 3.36
N HIS A 17 -5.70 17.99 3.18
CA HIS A 17 -4.97 18.95 2.35
C HIS A 17 -3.75 19.49 3.10
N CYS A 18 -2.63 18.77 3.03
CA CYS A 18 -1.32 19.34 3.30
C CYS A 18 -0.71 19.84 1.97
N ASN A 19 -1.00 21.09 1.59
CA ASN A 19 -0.18 21.79 0.59
C ASN A 19 0.96 22.49 1.33
N LYS A 20 2.18 21.96 1.25
CA LYS A 20 3.34 22.44 2.03
C LYS A 20 4.11 23.60 1.40
N ASP A 21 3.65 24.16 0.28
CA ASP A 21 4.39 25.19 -0.46
C ASP A 21 3.53 26.44 -0.71
N VAL A 22 3.17 27.19 0.34
CA VAL A 22 2.62 28.55 0.17
C VAL A 22 3.25 29.51 1.18
N ASP A 23 4.12 30.39 0.67
CA ASP A 23 4.77 31.50 1.39
C ASP A 23 3.75 32.62 1.74
N PRO A 24 3.83 33.25 2.93
CA PRO A 24 2.88 34.27 3.36
C PRO A 24 3.43 35.69 3.13
N MET A 25 2.90 36.43 2.15
CA MET A 25 3.11 37.88 2.09
C MET A 25 1.92 38.64 1.46
N VAL A 26 1.10 39.22 2.36
CA VAL A 26 0.56 40.61 2.44
C VAL A 26 0.31 41.38 1.10
N SER A 27 -0.83 42.01 0.77
CA SER A 27 -1.73 42.89 1.55
C SER A 27 -3.08 43.17 0.83
N THR A 28 -4.16 43.21 1.62
CA THR A 28 -5.42 44.01 1.57
C THR A 28 -5.98 44.59 0.25
N SER A 29 -7.18 44.14 -0.16
CA SER A 29 -8.50 44.80 0.12
C SER A 29 -9.62 44.32 -0.83
N GLY A 30 -10.83 44.09 -0.29
CA GLY A 30 -12.09 44.15 -1.06
C GLY A 30 -12.70 42.86 -1.60
N GLU A 31 -13.45 42.16 -0.73
CA GLU A 31 -14.75 41.49 -0.93
C GLU A 31 -15.13 40.88 -2.31
N ALA A 32 -15.35 39.56 -2.32
CA ALA A 32 -16.59 38.88 -2.78
C ALA A 32 -16.26 37.45 -3.25
N GLY A 33 -16.85 36.45 -2.58
CA GLY A 33 -16.58 35.03 -2.81
C GLY A 33 -17.45 34.38 -3.91
N GLY A 34 -17.03 33.19 -4.32
CA GLY A 34 -17.83 32.26 -5.13
C GLY A 34 -16.97 31.22 -5.87
N GLU A 35 -16.77 30.06 -5.26
CA GLU A 35 -15.98 28.92 -5.80
C GLU A 35 -16.77 28.08 -6.82
N VAL A 36 -16.08 27.51 -7.82
CA VAL A 36 -16.66 26.65 -8.87
C VAL A 36 -15.96 25.29 -8.91
N GLY A 37 -16.74 24.20 -8.77
CA GLY A 37 -16.25 22.82 -8.75
C GLY A 37 -16.80 21.97 -9.90
N ALA A 38 -15.89 21.48 -10.74
CA ALA A 38 -16.07 20.56 -11.87
C ALA A 38 -16.19 19.08 -11.45
N VAL A 39 -16.88 18.19 -12.20
CA VAL A 39 -16.46 16.78 -12.45
C VAL A 39 -17.31 16.05 -13.51
N SER A 40 -16.61 15.25 -14.33
CA SER A 40 -16.98 14.53 -15.56
C SER A 40 -17.24 13.02 -15.39
N CYS A 41 -18.24 12.46 -16.09
CA CYS A 41 -18.50 11.01 -16.17
C CYS A 41 -18.68 10.48 -17.61
N GLY A 42 -18.03 9.32 -17.88
CA GLY A 42 -17.86 8.71 -19.19
C GLY A 42 -18.90 7.64 -19.57
N MET A 43 -18.88 7.29 -20.86
CA MET A 43 -19.87 6.50 -21.60
C MET A 43 -19.73 4.97 -21.47
N GLY A 44 -20.87 4.28 -21.56
CA GLY A 44 -21.03 2.88 -21.99
C GLY A 44 -22.37 2.32 -21.50
N GLY A 45 -23.26 1.65 -22.25
CA GLY A 45 -23.35 1.34 -23.67
C GLY A 45 -24.54 0.37 -23.91
N ARG A 46 -25.16 0.48 -25.10
CA ARG A 46 -25.92 -0.53 -25.89
C ARG A 46 -27.39 -0.89 -25.57
N ARG A 47 -28.10 -1.07 -26.71
CA ARG A 47 -29.40 -1.73 -27.01
C ARG A 47 -30.63 -0.89 -26.63
N GLY A 48 -31.67 -0.73 -27.44
CA GLY A 48 -32.16 -1.32 -28.70
C GLY A 48 -33.62 -0.84 -28.88
N PRO A 49 -34.27 -1.06 -30.03
CA PRO A 49 -35.10 -0.06 -30.72
C PRO A 49 -36.60 -0.12 -30.41
N GLY A 50 -37.29 1.03 -30.48
CA GLY A 50 -38.74 1.08 -30.29
C GLY A 50 -39.39 2.42 -30.65
N HIS A 51 -39.72 2.59 -31.93
CA HIS A 51 -40.86 3.34 -32.47
C HIS A 51 -40.91 4.88 -32.40
N GLN A 52 -41.46 5.41 -33.49
CA GLN A 52 -41.42 6.77 -33.99
C GLN A 52 -42.48 7.67 -33.36
N HIS A 53 -42.12 8.93 -33.11
CA HIS A 53 -43.04 10.05 -33.19
C HIS A 53 -42.34 11.23 -33.89
N CYS A 54 -42.68 11.43 -35.15
CA CYS A 54 -42.38 12.66 -35.88
C CYS A 54 -43.29 13.76 -35.36
N TRP A 55 -42.73 14.69 -34.60
CA TRP A 55 -43.35 15.99 -34.35
C TRP A 55 -42.78 16.99 -35.34
N HIS A 56 -43.66 17.62 -36.10
CA HIS A 56 -43.35 18.83 -36.86
C HIS A 56 -43.08 19.95 -35.84
N GLY A 57 -41.81 20.13 -35.47
CA GLY A 57 -41.37 21.31 -34.76
C GLY A 57 -41.40 22.50 -35.71
N ALA A 58 -42.14 23.54 -35.32
CA ALA A 58 -42.12 24.83 -35.98
C ALA A 58 -40.67 25.31 -36.13
N TRP A 59 -40.22 25.44 -37.38
CA TRP A 59 -39.01 26.16 -37.71
C TRP A 59 -39.33 27.63 -37.53
N THR A 60 -38.96 28.21 -36.39
CA THR A 60 -38.70 29.65 -36.34
C THR A 60 -37.46 29.89 -37.19
N ASP A 61 -37.73 30.26 -38.43
CA ASP A 61 -36.86 31.01 -39.32
C ASP A 61 -36.34 32.26 -38.61
N MET A 62 -35.20 32.14 -37.93
CA MET A 62 -34.34 33.24 -37.47
C MET A 62 -32.92 32.69 -37.33
N GLY A 63 -31.95 33.35 -37.97
CA GLY A 63 -30.53 33.00 -38.00
C GLY A 63 -29.96 32.70 -36.61
N LEU A 64 -29.01 31.76 -36.58
CA LEU A 64 -28.31 31.25 -35.39
C LEU A 64 -28.07 32.33 -34.32
N GLU A 65 -28.23 31.93 -33.06
CA GLU A 65 -27.31 32.21 -31.92
C GLU A 65 -28.06 32.39 -30.59
N LYS A 66 -28.56 31.28 -30.04
CA LYS A 66 -28.61 31.01 -28.59
C LYS A 66 -29.13 29.59 -28.38
N VAL A 67 -28.32 28.61 -28.79
CA VAL A 67 -28.58 27.21 -28.48
C VAL A 67 -28.25 27.02 -27.01
N GLY A 68 -29.29 26.99 -26.17
CA GLY A 68 -29.15 26.58 -24.78
C GLY A 68 -28.77 25.09 -24.70
N MET A 69 -28.00 24.71 -23.69
CA MET A 69 -27.69 23.32 -23.43
C MET A 69 -28.70 22.71 -22.48
N TYR A 70 -29.45 21.72 -22.96
CA TYR A 70 -30.48 21.06 -22.18
C TYR A 70 -30.09 19.63 -21.82
N ILE A 71 -30.51 19.19 -20.65
CA ILE A 71 -30.33 17.80 -20.22
C ILE A 71 -31.34 16.92 -20.95
N LYS A 72 -30.87 16.05 -21.85
CA LYS A 72 -31.77 15.16 -22.60
C LYS A 72 -32.15 13.90 -21.84
N THR A 73 -31.23 13.37 -21.04
CA THR A 73 -31.39 12.10 -20.34
C THR A 73 -30.60 12.12 -19.05
N VAL A 74 -31.17 11.59 -17.97
CA VAL A 74 -30.47 11.31 -16.72
C VAL A 74 -30.35 9.79 -16.61
N THR A 75 -29.13 9.29 -16.36
CA THR A 75 -28.88 7.85 -16.20
C THR A 75 -29.23 7.41 -14.79
N ASP A 76 -29.99 6.32 -14.66
CA ASP A 76 -30.36 5.74 -13.37
C ASP A 76 -29.12 5.35 -12.56
N GLY A 77 -29.09 5.70 -11.27
CA GLY A 77 -27.95 5.47 -10.39
C GLY A 77 -26.77 6.43 -10.55
N SER A 78 -26.87 7.46 -11.40
CA SER A 78 -25.87 8.54 -11.47
C SER A 78 -25.97 9.50 -10.28
N VAL A 79 -24.89 10.26 -10.02
CA VAL A 79 -24.89 11.34 -9.01
C VAL A 79 -26.01 12.34 -9.26
N VAL A 80 -26.29 12.61 -10.55
CA VAL A 80 -27.39 13.49 -11.00
C VAL A 80 -28.77 12.92 -10.65
N HIS A 81 -28.94 11.60 -10.75
CA HIS A 81 -30.19 10.91 -10.39
C HIS A 81 -30.42 10.90 -8.86
N GLN A 82 -29.37 10.67 -8.07
CA GLN A 82 -29.47 10.65 -6.60
C GLN A 82 -29.75 12.04 -6.03
N ASP A 83 -29.17 13.09 -6.62
CA ASP A 83 -29.34 14.47 -6.16
C ASP A 83 -30.78 14.99 -6.35
N SER A 84 -31.56 14.43 -7.28
CA SER A 84 -32.99 14.72 -7.57
C SER A 84 -33.34 16.18 -7.89
N ARG A 85 -32.42 17.12 -7.68
CA ARG A 85 -32.54 18.55 -7.98
C ARG A 85 -32.42 18.86 -9.46
N ILE A 86 -31.73 18.00 -10.21
CA ILE A 86 -31.46 18.16 -11.65
C ILE A 86 -32.35 17.19 -12.43
N GLN A 87 -33.14 17.72 -13.36
CA GLN A 87 -34.13 16.98 -14.12
C GLN A 87 -33.86 17.03 -15.64
N VAL A 88 -34.53 16.13 -16.36
CA VAL A 88 -34.55 16.16 -17.83
C VAL A 88 -35.22 17.46 -18.28
N ASN A 89 -34.66 18.09 -19.31
CA ASN A 89 -34.98 19.40 -19.87
C ASN A 89 -34.51 20.62 -19.08
N ASP A 90 -33.74 20.44 -17.99
CA ASP A 90 -33.09 21.58 -17.32
C ASP A 90 -32.04 22.23 -18.22
N LEU A 91 -31.91 23.57 -18.10
CA LEU A 91 -30.94 24.37 -18.82
C LEU A 91 -29.64 24.49 -18.02
N LEU A 92 -28.53 24.06 -18.62
CA LEU A 92 -27.19 24.26 -18.07
C LEU A 92 -26.71 25.68 -18.38
N MET A 93 -26.50 26.47 -17.34
CA MET A 93 -26.03 27.85 -17.46
C MET A 93 -24.50 27.96 -17.37
N GLN A 94 -23.86 27.14 -16.55
CA GLN A 94 -22.42 27.19 -16.30
C GLN A 94 -21.85 25.80 -16.10
N MET A 95 -20.60 25.58 -16.55
CA MET A 95 -19.83 24.37 -16.29
C MET A 95 -18.37 24.77 -16.05
N ASP A 96 -17.75 24.25 -14.98
CA ASP A 96 -16.35 24.52 -14.62
C ASP A 96 -16.01 26.02 -14.56
N GLY A 97 -16.98 26.87 -14.17
CA GLY A 97 -16.81 28.34 -14.11
C GLY A 97 -17.10 29.09 -15.42
N MET A 98 -17.35 28.37 -16.52
CA MET A 98 -17.58 28.97 -17.83
C MET A 98 -19.08 29.07 -18.16
N ASN A 99 -19.52 30.25 -18.59
CA ASN A 99 -20.90 30.46 -19.04
C ASN A 99 -21.17 29.70 -20.35
N LEU A 100 -22.26 28.96 -20.39
CA LEU A 100 -22.66 28.10 -21.51
C LEU A 100 -23.66 28.79 -22.45
N LEU A 101 -24.16 29.97 -22.08
CA LEU A 101 -25.09 30.75 -22.90
C LEU A 101 -24.39 31.23 -24.19
N GLY A 102 -24.93 30.82 -25.35
CA GLY A 102 -24.37 31.18 -26.65
C GLY A 102 -23.18 30.32 -27.09
N VAL A 103 -22.86 29.26 -26.34
CA VAL A 103 -21.77 28.34 -26.66
C VAL A 103 -22.29 27.18 -27.51
N THR A 104 -21.51 26.79 -28.52
CA THR A 104 -21.83 25.64 -29.38
C THR A 104 -21.66 24.31 -28.62
N GLN A 105 -22.53 23.35 -28.88
CA GLN A 105 -22.47 22.00 -28.30
C GLN A 105 -21.10 21.32 -28.46
N SER A 106 -20.42 21.52 -29.60
CA SER A 106 -19.10 20.94 -29.89
C SER A 106 -18.00 21.47 -28.97
N PHE A 107 -18.08 22.75 -28.57
CA PHE A 107 -17.13 23.36 -27.66
C PHE A 107 -17.25 22.77 -26.26
N VAL A 108 -18.46 22.63 -25.76
CA VAL A 108 -18.71 22.02 -24.45
C VAL A 108 -18.30 20.56 -24.43
N ALA A 109 -18.60 19.80 -25.48
CA ALA A 109 -18.14 18.42 -25.57
C ALA A 109 -16.62 18.36 -25.44
N THR A 110 -15.90 19.22 -26.18
CA THR A 110 -14.43 19.32 -26.11
C THR A 110 -13.94 19.68 -24.70
N MET A 111 -14.61 20.59 -24.01
CA MET A 111 -14.28 20.97 -22.63
C MET A 111 -14.43 19.78 -21.67
N LEU A 112 -15.58 19.10 -21.69
CA LEU A 112 -15.83 17.89 -20.89
C LEU A 112 -14.79 16.79 -21.15
N TRP A 113 -14.43 16.58 -22.42
CA TRP A 113 -13.38 15.63 -22.82
C TRP A 113 -12.02 16.04 -22.26
N ASN A 114 -11.65 17.32 -22.35
CA ASN A 114 -10.41 17.82 -21.79
C ASN A 114 -10.36 17.63 -20.27
N THR A 115 -11.42 17.98 -19.54
CA THR A 115 -11.50 17.74 -18.09
C THR A 115 -11.33 16.25 -17.77
N LYS A 116 -11.95 15.35 -18.56
CA LYS A 116 -11.80 13.90 -18.36
C LYS A 116 -10.37 13.42 -18.61
N ILE A 117 -9.75 13.89 -19.69
CA ILE A 117 -8.36 13.56 -20.02
C ILE A 117 -7.42 14.05 -18.92
N GLN A 118 -7.61 15.26 -18.40
CA GLN A 118 -6.80 15.79 -17.30
C GLN A 118 -6.94 14.96 -16.02
N GLN A 119 -8.16 14.54 -15.68
CA GLN A 119 -8.37 13.62 -14.55
C GLN A 119 -7.64 12.29 -14.75
N LEU A 120 -7.71 11.70 -15.95
CA LEU A 120 -7.01 10.45 -16.26
C LEU A 120 -5.49 10.61 -16.22
N LYS A 121 -4.96 11.73 -16.71
CA LYS A 121 -3.52 12.05 -16.63
C LYS A 121 -3.04 12.11 -15.18
N ARG A 122 -3.78 12.79 -14.29
CA ARG A 122 -3.45 12.84 -12.86
C ARG A 122 -3.47 11.45 -12.22
N LYS A 123 -4.48 10.63 -12.53
CA LYS A 123 -4.54 9.24 -12.04
C LYS A 123 -3.38 8.39 -12.54
N LEU A 124 -3.02 8.53 -13.82
CA LEU A 124 -1.87 7.82 -14.40
C LEU A 124 -0.57 8.23 -13.71
N GLN A 125 -0.35 9.53 -13.51
CA GLN A 125 0.83 10.05 -12.82
C GLN A 125 0.91 9.52 -11.38
N SER A 126 -0.20 9.50 -10.65
CA SER A 126 -0.26 8.94 -9.28
C SER A 126 0.10 7.45 -9.27
N LEU A 127 -0.44 6.65 -10.19
CA LEU A 127 -0.11 5.23 -10.31
C LEU A 127 1.36 5.00 -10.72
N GLU A 128 1.91 5.87 -11.55
CA GLU A 128 3.31 5.78 -11.96
C GLU A 128 4.28 6.12 -10.81
N GLN A 129 3.94 7.11 -9.99
CA GLN A 129 4.65 7.40 -8.74
C GLN A 129 4.57 6.23 -7.77
N GLU A 130 3.38 5.65 -7.59
CA GLU A 130 3.20 4.50 -6.70
C GLU A 130 4.01 3.30 -7.19
N LYS A 131 3.95 3.01 -8.49
CA LYS A 131 4.79 2.00 -9.14
C LYS A 131 6.26 2.28 -8.85
N GLY A 132 6.74 3.52 -9.05
CA GLY A 132 8.11 3.93 -8.72
C GLY A 132 8.49 3.67 -7.26
N HIS A 133 7.63 4.04 -6.32
CA HIS A 133 7.79 3.74 -4.90
C HIS A 133 7.90 2.23 -4.65
N TRP A 134 7.02 1.43 -5.27
CA TRP A 134 7.04 -0.03 -5.17
C TRP A 134 8.34 -0.63 -5.72
N TRP A 135 8.91 -0.09 -6.79
CA TRP A 135 10.22 -0.53 -7.32
C TRP A 135 11.35 -0.31 -6.33
N VAL A 136 11.40 0.88 -5.71
CA VAL A 136 12.43 1.20 -4.70
C VAL A 136 12.27 0.29 -3.48
N LYS A 137 11.04 0.12 -2.98
CA LYS A 137 10.75 -0.76 -1.85
C LYS A 137 11.10 -2.22 -2.15
N LYS A 138 10.80 -2.69 -3.36
CA LYS A 138 11.16 -4.04 -3.82
C LYS A 138 12.68 -4.21 -3.84
N ALA A 139 13.41 -3.27 -4.45
CA ALA A 139 14.87 -3.32 -4.50
C ALA A 139 15.48 -3.31 -3.08
N GLN A 140 14.93 -2.51 -2.17
CA GLN A 140 15.37 -2.46 -0.78
C GLN A 140 15.13 -3.79 -0.05
N LEU A 141 13.97 -4.41 -0.24
CA LEU A 141 13.67 -5.71 0.36
C LEU A 141 14.57 -6.82 -0.22
N GLU A 142 14.78 -6.84 -1.53
CA GLU A 142 15.68 -7.79 -2.19
C GLU A 142 17.11 -7.64 -1.66
N GLN A 143 17.58 -6.41 -1.46
CA GLN A 143 18.87 -6.12 -0.84
C GLN A 143 18.94 -6.61 0.61
N SER A 144 17.95 -6.31 1.44
CA SER A 144 17.90 -6.79 2.83
C SER A 144 17.84 -8.31 2.93
N VAL A 145 17.13 -8.98 2.03
CA VAL A 145 17.09 -10.44 1.94
C VAL A 145 18.45 -10.99 1.55
N LYS A 146 19.13 -10.36 0.58
CA LYS A 146 20.47 -10.76 0.14
C LYS A 146 21.50 -10.59 1.25
N GLU A 147 21.50 -9.44 1.94
CA GLU A 147 22.38 -9.18 3.07
C GLU A 147 22.16 -10.17 4.22
N LYS A 148 20.90 -10.45 4.56
CA LYS A 148 20.58 -11.45 5.59
C LYS A 148 21.00 -12.85 5.17
N LYS A 149 20.84 -13.21 3.90
CA LYS A 149 21.31 -14.49 3.36
C LYS A 149 22.83 -14.62 3.49
N ASP A 150 23.57 -13.60 3.06
CA ASP A 150 25.04 -13.60 3.10
C ASP A 150 25.55 -13.58 4.55
N HIS A 151 24.85 -12.90 5.46
CA HIS A 151 25.15 -12.94 6.89
C HIS A 151 24.90 -14.33 7.49
N MET A 152 23.80 -14.98 7.12
CA MET A 152 23.49 -16.33 7.57
C MET A 152 24.51 -17.35 7.07
N GLU A 153 24.93 -17.25 5.80
CA GLU A 153 25.97 -18.11 5.23
C GLU A 153 27.31 -17.98 5.98
N LYS A 154 27.69 -16.76 6.40
CA LYS A 154 28.87 -16.55 7.26
C LYS A 154 28.72 -17.20 8.63
N LEU A 155 27.55 -17.07 9.26
CA LEU A 155 27.28 -17.70 10.56
C LEU A 155 27.31 -19.23 10.47
N GLU A 156 26.76 -19.80 9.40
CA GLU A 156 26.85 -21.23 9.11
C GLU A 156 28.30 -21.67 8.92
N GLY A 157 29.12 -20.87 8.22
CA GLY A 157 30.56 -21.09 8.10
C GLY A 157 31.27 -21.13 9.46
N TYR A 158 31.06 -20.14 10.32
CA TYR A 158 31.61 -20.11 11.67
C TYR A 158 31.14 -21.31 12.52
N GLY A 159 29.87 -21.70 12.40
CA GLY A 159 29.34 -22.89 13.05
C GLY A 159 30.01 -24.18 12.58
N GLY A 160 30.29 -24.28 11.28
CA GLY A 160 31.02 -25.40 10.69
C GLY A 160 32.48 -25.47 11.17
N GLU A 161 33.19 -24.34 11.17
CA GLU A 161 34.59 -24.24 11.64
C GLU A 161 34.71 -24.59 13.13
N ALA A 162 33.80 -24.10 13.98
CA ALA A 162 33.80 -24.39 15.41
C ALA A 162 33.52 -25.88 15.72
N GLN A 163 32.86 -26.61 14.82
CA GLN A 163 32.55 -28.03 15.03
C GLN A 163 33.80 -28.91 15.13
N GLY A 164 34.86 -28.59 14.38
CA GLY A 164 36.13 -29.34 14.39
C GLY A 164 36.82 -29.34 15.77
N PRO A 165 37.14 -28.16 16.32
CA PRO A 165 37.70 -28.03 17.67
C PRO A 165 36.82 -28.66 18.75
N CYS A 166 35.49 -28.48 18.70
CA CYS A 166 34.58 -29.11 19.66
C CYS A 166 34.66 -30.65 19.61
N LYS A 167 34.70 -31.24 18.41
CA LYS A 167 34.90 -32.69 18.25
C LYS A 167 36.25 -33.13 18.80
N ALA A 168 37.33 -32.44 18.46
CA ALA A 168 38.67 -32.75 18.95
C ALA A 168 38.75 -32.71 20.49
N VAL A 169 38.19 -31.68 21.12
CA VAL A 169 38.12 -31.57 22.59
C VAL A 169 37.31 -32.71 23.19
N SER A 170 36.16 -33.06 22.59
CA SER A 170 35.33 -34.17 23.06
C SER A 170 36.04 -35.53 22.96
N GLU A 171 36.85 -35.72 21.93
CA GLU A 171 37.64 -36.94 21.72
C GLU A 171 38.79 -37.03 22.71
N HIS A 172 39.55 -35.94 22.90
CA HIS A 172 40.59 -35.89 23.93
C HIS A 172 40.04 -36.11 25.33
N LEU A 173 38.85 -35.59 25.64
CA LEU A 173 38.19 -35.84 26.92
C LEU A 173 37.84 -37.33 27.08
N ARG A 174 37.30 -37.97 26.04
CA ARG A 174 36.98 -39.40 26.02
C ARG A 174 38.23 -40.28 26.22
N GLU A 175 39.32 -39.94 25.54
CA GLU A 175 40.60 -40.63 25.68
C GLU A 175 41.17 -40.49 27.08
N ALA A 176 41.17 -39.27 27.64
CA ALA A 176 41.62 -39.02 29.00
C ALA A 176 40.78 -39.80 30.02
N GLN A 177 39.45 -39.82 29.87
CA GLN A 177 38.56 -40.61 30.72
C GLN A 177 38.89 -42.11 30.67
N ALA A 178 39.13 -42.66 29.48
CA ALA A 178 39.52 -44.07 29.34
C ALA A 178 40.87 -44.36 29.99
N GLN A 179 41.84 -43.45 29.88
CA GLN A 179 43.13 -43.57 30.56
C GLN A 179 42.98 -43.56 32.07
N TYR A 180 42.17 -42.64 32.61
CA TYR A 180 41.89 -42.58 34.05
C TYR A 180 41.23 -43.87 34.56
N GLN A 181 40.22 -44.40 33.85
CA GLN A 181 39.58 -45.66 34.22
C GLN A 181 40.57 -46.84 34.21
N ALA A 182 41.44 -46.91 33.20
CA ALA A 182 42.47 -47.95 33.14
C ALA A 182 43.47 -47.84 34.30
N GLN A 183 43.79 -46.61 34.72
CA GLN A 183 44.66 -46.37 35.86
C GLN A 183 43.98 -46.71 37.19
N GLU A 184 42.69 -46.39 37.33
CA GLU A 184 41.86 -46.75 38.48
C GLU A 184 41.79 -48.28 38.66
N HIS A 185 41.60 -49.04 37.57
CA HIS A 185 41.67 -50.51 37.61
C HIS A 185 43.04 -51.03 38.07
N LYS A 186 44.14 -50.40 37.64
CA LYS A 186 45.49 -50.77 38.09
C LYS A 186 45.69 -50.51 39.59
N TYR A 187 45.25 -49.34 40.07
CA TYR A 187 45.33 -49.02 41.50
C TYR A 187 44.45 -49.93 42.34
N SER A 188 43.22 -50.21 41.91
CA SER A 188 42.33 -51.16 42.58
C SER A 188 42.96 -52.55 42.71
N LYS A 189 43.61 -53.04 41.64
CA LYS A 189 44.33 -54.32 41.69
C LYS A 189 45.52 -54.30 42.65
N ALA A 190 46.28 -53.21 42.69
CA ALA A 190 47.38 -53.04 43.64
C ALA A 190 46.85 -52.99 45.09
N GLU A 191 45.72 -52.32 45.32
CA GLU A 191 45.07 -52.24 46.64
C GLU A 191 44.62 -53.63 47.14
N CYS A 192 44.06 -54.48 46.26
CA CYS A 192 43.74 -55.88 46.58
C CYS A 192 44.99 -56.65 47.03
N LEU A 193 46.09 -56.55 46.27
CA LEU A 193 47.34 -57.24 46.63
C LEU A 193 47.87 -56.78 47.99
N ILE A 194 47.82 -55.48 48.28
CA ILE A 194 48.24 -54.94 49.58
C ILE A 194 47.39 -55.53 50.71
N LYS A 195 46.06 -55.62 50.52
CA LYS A 195 45.15 -56.23 51.51
C LYS A 195 45.47 -57.71 51.72
N ASP A 196 45.74 -58.46 50.65
CA ASP A 196 46.11 -59.88 50.73
C ASP A 196 47.40 -60.08 51.54
N TYR A 197 48.46 -59.30 51.26
CA TYR A 197 49.71 -59.34 52.02
C TYR A 197 49.53 -58.97 53.50
N GLN A 198 48.69 -57.96 53.79
CA GLN A 198 48.34 -57.60 55.17
C GLN A 198 47.61 -58.73 55.88
N GLN A 199 46.73 -59.45 55.19
CA GLN A 199 46.01 -60.58 55.74
C GLN A 199 46.94 -61.77 56.04
N GLU A 200 47.84 -62.11 55.12
CA GLU A 200 48.85 -63.17 55.26
C GLU A 200 49.78 -62.88 56.46
N THR A 201 50.30 -61.65 56.56
CA THR A 201 51.16 -61.24 57.68
C THR A 201 50.42 -61.26 59.02
N ASN A 202 49.15 -60.87 59.07
CA ASN A 202 48.33 -61.01 60.27
C ASN A 202 48.08 -62.47 60.65
N PHE A 203 47.91 -63.36 59.66
CA PHE A 203 47.76 -64.80 59.90
C PHE A 203 49.04 -65.43 60.44
N LEU A 204 50.19 -65.06 59.89
CA LEU A 204 51.50 -65.49 60.38
C LEU A 204 51.76 -65.00 61.81
N LYS A 205 51.51 -63.72 62.11
CA LYS A 205 51.63 -63.17 63.47
C LYS A 205 50.75 -63.89 64.51
N LYS A 206 49.58 -64.38 64.13
CA LYS A 206 48.70 -65.18 65.00
C LYS A 206 49.17 -66.62 65.21
N LYS A 207 50.00 -67.17 64.31
CA LYS A 207 50.59 -68.52 64.47
C LYS A 207 51.86 -68.53 65.32
N THR A 208 52.57 -67.40 65.40
CA THR A 208 53.80 -67.24 66.19
C THR A 208 53.58 -66.57 67.55
N ALA A 209 52.34 -66.21 67.90
CA ALA A 209 51.92 -65.77 69.22
C ALA A 209 51.14 -66.88 69.92
#